data_AF-A0A1Y1HRS8-F1
#
_entry.id   AF-A0A1Y1HRS8-F1
#
_cell.length_a   1.000
_cell.length_b   1.000
_cell.length_c   1.000
_cell.angle_alpha   90.00
_cell.angle_beta   90.00
_cell.angle_gamma   90.00
#
_symmetry.space_group_name_H-M   'P 1'
#
loop_
_entity.id
_entity.type
_entity.pdbx_description
1 polymer ?
#
loop_
_entity_poly.entity_id
_entity_poly.type
_entity_poly.pdbx_seq_one_letter_code
_entity_poly.pdbx_strand_id
1 'polypeptide(L)'
;MGGSALGDATDGRRRSPEEYEAIKKRVLEVVTPLYDRVKVPRHIADKEDFGDLDVMVQGVRNPKHVEIIREKLQSKKDHRNSDNHSYEFEGFQVDISNAGPNDFDMFCVYHEFGDMMGLLGMQASYVGLKLGQQGLYLRLESKDAGEENNSLIKPYELILTTDPLKAFAYLGCDVQQYQRGFQTQLEMAEFLCRTKFFRPYVFRPSAAKYDARRRLLHRPMCIFFRDYLALHFPEQMLEEFQPPPELIPDIKAIRDQAIRDFGKQAERDTWEVKARRFLGLRHKLPGSLLMEVSGYKGPALGEFKKAFLAQWSDKDAFEDFLLASTDEQIRTRLQAFADGYG
;
A
#
# COMPACT_ATOMS: atom_id res chain seq x y z
N MET A 1 -10.22 7.16 -5.41
CA MET A 1 -9.60 8.31 -4.73
C MET A 1 -9.82 9.47 -5.70
N GLY A 2 -10.48 10.53 -5.25
CA GLY A 2 -10.81 11.72 -6.05
C GLY A 2 -12.28 11.77 -6.48
N GLY A 3 -12.95 12.90 -6.21
CA GLY A 3 -14.20 13.30 -6.85
C GLY A 3 -15.48 13.47 -6.00
N SER A 4 -15.52 13.04 -4.74
CA SER A 4 -16.76 13.15 -3.93
C SER A 4 -16.56 13.69 -2.52
N ALA A 5 -15.36 14.15 -2.17
CA ALA A 5 -15.06 14.59 -0.81
C ALA A 5 -15.93 15.79 -0.40
N LEU A 6 -16.27 16.63 -1.38
CA LEU A 6 -17.02 17.86 -1.16
C LEU A 6 -18.51 17.75 -1.49
N GLY A 7 -18.94 16.67 -2.16
CA GLY A 7 -20.33 16.42 -2.56
C GLY A 7 -20.93 17.63 -3.29
N ASP A 8 -22.08 18.09 -2.81
CA ASP A 8 -22.88 19.19 -3.41
C ASP A 8 -22.21 20.57 -3.38
N ALA A 9 -21.02 20.72 -2.79
CA ALA A 9 -20.27 21.97 -2.89
C ALA A 9 -19.59 22.16 -4.24
N THR A 10 -19.37 21.08 -4.98
CA THR A 10 -18.87 21.14 -6.37
C THR A 10 -20.04 21.15 -7.34
N ASP A 11 -19.84 21.70 -8.54
CA ASP A 11 -20.89 21.73 -9.58
C ASP A 11 -21.02 20.40 -10.34
N GLY A 12 -20.16 19.42 -10.04
CA GLY A 12 -20.13 18.09 -10.68
C GLY A 12 -19.69 18.11 -12.14
N ARG A 13 -19.38 19.27 -12.72
CA ARG A 13 -19.04 19.42 -14.13
C ARG A 13 -17.55 19.12 -14.35
N ARG A 14 -17.27 18.27 -15.33
CA ARG A 14 -15.90 18.02 -15.79
C ARG A 14 -15.36 19.25 -16.52
N ARG A 15 -14.12 19.64 -16.23
CA ARG A 15 -13.44 20.82 -16.81
C ARG A 15 -12.72 20.43 -18.10
N SER A 16 -12.77 21.28 -19.11
CA SER A 16 -11.94 21.12 -20.31
C SER A 16 -10.45 21.29 -19.97
N PRO A 17 -9.52 20.89 -20.84
CA PRO A 17 -8.08 21.11 -20.62
C PRO A 17 -7.73 22.58 -20.39
N GLU A 18 -8.35 23.51 -21.13
CA GLU A 18 -8.11 24.95 -21.00
C GLU A 18 -8.59 25.48 -19.64
N GLU A 19 -9.79 25.06 -19.22
CA GLU A 19 -10.34 25.44 -17.91
C GLU A 19 -9.50 24.87 -16.77
N TYR A 20 -9.09 23.59 -16.88
CA TYR A 20 -8.24 22.93 -15.92
C TYR A 20 -6.90 23.64 -15.77
N GLU A 21 -6.24 24.00 -16.88
CA GLU A 21 -4.96 24.72 -16.85
C GLU A 21 -5.10 26.13 -16.24
N ALA A 22 -6.19 26.84 -16.52
CA ALA A 22 -6.48 28.14 -15.92
C ALA A 22 -6.72 28.05 -14.41
N ILE A 23 -7.43 27.02 -13.95
CA ILE A 23 -7.63 26.74 -12.53
C ILE A 23 -6.30 26.34 -11.86
N LYS A 24 -5.56 25.40 -12.47
CA LYS A 24 -4.27 24.92 -11.98
C LYS A 24 -3.31 26.06 -11.75
N LYS A 25 -3.18 26.99 -12.70
CA LYS A 25 -2.31 28.16 -12.57
C LYS A 25 -2.63 28.98 -11.31
N ARG A 26 -3.90 29.33 -11.09
CA ARG A 26 -4.34 30.14 -9.95
C ARG A 26 -4.16 29.44 -8.61
N VAL A 27 -4.44 28.13 -8.57
CA VAL A 27 -4.19 27.31 -7.38
C VAL A 27 -2.69 27.26 -7.06
N LEU A 28 -1.84 27.07 -8.06
CA LEU A 28 -0.39 27.00 -7.85
C LEU A 28 0.21 28.34 -7.42
N GLU A 29 -0.34 29.49 -7.84
CA GLU A 29 0.05 30.81 -7.33
C GLU A 29 -0.17 30.94 -5.81
N VAL A 30 -1.22 30.31 -5.27
CA VAL A 30 -1.52 30.30 -3.83
C VAL A 30 -0.69 29.26 -3.08
N VAL A 31 -0.57 28.05 -3.63
CA VAL A 31 0.01 26.89 -2.93
C VAL A 31 1.53 26.90 -2.95
N THR A 32 2.18 27.24 -4.07
CA THR A 32 3.64 27.15 -4.24
C THR A 32 4.45 27.88 -3.16
N PRO A 33 4.09 29.10 -2.72
CA PRO A 33 4.85 29.80 -1.68
C PRO A 33 4.78 29.15 -0.29
N LEU A 34 3.80 28.27 -0.04
CA LEU A 34 3.50 27.72 1.28
C LEU A 34 4.27 26.42 1.58
N TYR A 35 4.90 25.82 0.57
CA TYR A 35 5.57 24.53 0.69
C TYR A 35 6.96 24.54 0.02
N ASP A 36 7.84 23.63 0.44
CA ASP A 36 9.16 23.45 -0.15
C ASP A 36 9.10 22.82 -1.52
N ARG A 37 8.17 21.86 -1.70
CA ARG A 37 7.96 21.18 -2.97
C ARG A 37 6.47 21.15 -3.27
N VAL A 38 6.14 21.42 -4.52
CA VAL A 38 4.78 21.37 -5.05
C VAL A 38 4.85 20.74 -6.43
N LYS A 39 4.01 19.73 -6.68
CA LYS A 39 3.92 19.06 -7.97
C LYS A 39 2.48 18.67 -8.27
N VAL A 40 2.04 18.93 -9.49
CA VAL A 40 0.79 18.38 -10.03
C VAL A 40 1.14 17.09 -10.77
N PRO A 41 0.52 15.94 -10.46
CA PRO A 41 0.79 14.69 -11.16
C PRO A 41 0.50 14.80 -12.66
N ARG A 42 1.33 14.13 -13.46
CA ARG A 42 1.16 14.03 -14.91
C ARG A 42 -0.10 13.22 -15.23
N HIS A 43 -0.77 13.56 -16.32
CA HIS A 43 -1.92 12.84 -16.87
C HIS A 43 -1.65 12.45 -18.32
N ILE A 44 -2.51 11.60 -18.88
CA ILE A 44 -2.48 11.22 -20.30
C ILE A 44 -2.79 12.47 -21.13
N ALA A 45 -2.00 12.73 -22.17
CA ALA A 45 -2.03 14.02 -22.87
C ALA A 45 -3.35 14.30 -23.62
N ASP A 46 -4.02 13.27 -24.15
CA ASP A 46 -5.31 13.40 -24.86
C ASP A 46 -6.53 13.44 -23.93
N LYS A 47 -6.33 13.59 -22.62
CA LYS A 47 -7.42 13.61 -21.66
C LYS A 47 -8.39 14.77 -21.94
N GLU A 48 -9.61 14.42 -22.33
CA GLU A 48 -10.64 15.38 -22.76
C GLU A 48 -11.20 16.22 -21.61
N ASP A 49 -11.18 15.70 -20.38
CA ASP A 49 -11.76 16.40 -19.24
C ASP A 49 -11.16 16.02 -17.86
N PHE A 50 -11.40 16.87 -16.85
CA PHE A 50 -10.87 16.74 -15.49
C PHE A 50 -11.99 16.90 -14.45
N GLY A 51 -11.96 16.09 -13.39
CA GLY A 51 -12.96 16.16 -12.30
C GLY A 51 -12.45 16.84 -11.04
N ASP A 52 -11.14 16.85 -10.88
CA ASP A 52 -10.41 17.36 -9.74
C ASP A 52 -9.00 17.82 -10.16
N LEU A 53 -8.39 18.64 -9.32
CA LEU A 53 -6.98 18.99 -9.38
C LEU A 53 -6.28 18.44 -8.14
N ASP A 54 -5.46 17.41 -8.33
CA ASP A 54 -4.54 16.91 -7.33
C ASP A 54 -3.24 17.73 -7.30
N VAL A 55 -2.84 18.19 -6.11
CA VAL A 55 -1.58 18.91 -5.87
C VAL A 55 -0.82 18.20 -4.75
N MET A 56 0.32 17.63 -5.10
CA MET A 56 1.22 16.98 -4.15
C MET A 56 2.14 18.02 -3.54
N VAL A 57 2.24 18.07 -2.21
CA VAL A 57 3.06 19.04 -1.48
C VAL A 57 3.97 18.36 -0.46
N GLN A 58 5.09 18.99 -0.11
CA GLN A 58 5.98 18.56 0.99
C GLN A 58 6.67 19.78 1.59
N GLY A 59 6.95 19.72 2.90
CA GLY A 59 7.75 20.72 3.61
C GLY A 59 6.96 22.01 3.83
N VAL A 60 6.04 22.00 4.79
CA VAL A 60 5.23 23.19 5.13
C VAL A 60 6.14 24.34 5.57
N ARG A 61 6.12 25.46 4.83
CA ARG A 61 6.86 26.69 5.15
C ARG A 61 6.08 27.60 6.07
N ASN A 62 4.75 27.62 5.90
CA ASN A 62 3.87 28.45 6.70
C ASN A 62 2.91 27.56 7.51
N PRO A 63 2.94 27.60 8.86
CA PRO A 63 2.03 26.82 9.68
C PRO A 63 0.56 27.18 9.45
N LYS A 64 0.27 28.38 8.94
CA LYS A 64 -1.09 28.84 8.58
C LYS A 64 -1.49 28.53 7.13
N HIS A 65 -0.81 27.59 6.48
CA HIS A 65 -1.06 27.26 5.07
C HIS A 65 -2.53 26.89 4.80
N VAL A 66 -3.18 26.15 5.71
CA VAL A 66 -4.58 25.75 5.58
C VAL A 66 -5.50 26.97 5.54
N GLU A 67 -5.33 27.90 6.48
CA GLU A 67 -6.13 29.12 6.55
C GLU A 67 -5.89 30.00 5.31
N ILE A 68 -4.62 30.17 4.93
CA ILE A 68 -4.25 30.98 3.75
C ILE A 68 -4.86 30.40 2.48
N ILE A 69 -4.79 29.07 2.26
CA ILE A 69 -5.38 28.43 1.09
C ILE A 69 -6.89 28.63 1.08
N ARG A 70 -7.57 28.36 2.21
CA ARG A 70 -9.02 28.55 2.32
C ARG A 70 -9.44 29.98 1.98
N GLU A 71 -8.76 30.97 2.55
CA GLU A 71 -9.05 32.40 2.34
C GLU A 71 -8.76 32.84 0.90
N LYS A 72 -7.60 32.47 0.35
CA LYS A 72 -7.17 32.89 -0.98
C LYS A 72 -7.97 32.23 -2.10
N LEU A 73 -8.38 30.98 -1.93
CA LEU A 73 -9.28 30.31 -2.87
C LEU A 73 -10.75 30.69 -2.63
N GLN A 74 -11.07 31.41 -1.55
CA GLN A 74 -12.45 31.72 -1.15
C GLN A 74 -13.33 30.45 -1.09
N SER A 75 -12.73 29.36 -0.60
CA SER A 75 -13.34 28.03 -0.65
C SER A 75 -14.62 27.98 0.18
N LYS A 76 -15.75 27.63 -0.44
CA LYS A 76 -17.05 27.55 0.25
C LYS A 76 -17.14 26.35 1.19
N LYS A 77 -16.39 25.29 0.88
CA LYS A 77 -16.34 24.07 1.67
C LYS A 77 -14.99 23.41 1.52
N ASP A 78 -14.44 22.94 2.61
CA ASP A 78 -13.24 22.13 2.64
C ASP A 78 -13.44 20.85 3.48
N HIS A 79 -12.65 19.82 3.20
CA HIS A 79 -12.68 18.55 3.91
C HIS A 79 -11.27 18.01 4.05
N ARG A 80 -10.92 17.55 5.25
CA ARG A 80 -9.59 16.98 5.54
C ARG A 80 -9.71 15.50 5.88
N ASN A 81 -8.86 14.69 5.24
CA ASN A 81 -8.74 13.26 5.48
C ASN A 81 -7.26 12.84 5.52
N SER A 82 -6.75 12.57 6.72
CA SER A 82 -5.33 12.28 6.98
C SER A 82 -4.44 13.37 6.38
N ASP A 83 -3.71 13.03 5.32
CA ASP A 83 -2.71 13.87 4.66
C ASP A 83 -3.28 14.61 3.43
N ASN A 84 -4.54 14.37 3.08
CA ASN A 84 -5.24 15.10 2.02
C ASN A 84 -6.18 16.16 2.59
N HIS A 85 -6.20 17.33 1.98
CA HIS A 85 -7.14 18.41 2.25
C HIS A 85 -7.78 18.87 0.94
N SER A 86 -9.08 18.60 0.79
CA SER A 86 -9.90 18.99 -0.34
C SER A 86 -10.50 20.38 -0.12
N TYR A 87 -10.45 21.24 -1.13
CA TYR A 87 -11.05 22.57 -1.16
C TYR A 87 -11.97 22.69 -2.36
N GLU A 88 -13.07 23.41 -2.20
CA GLU A 88 -13.87 23.87 -3.33
C GLU A 88 -13.23 25.13 -3.89
N PHE A 89 -13.13 25.21 -5.21
CA PHE A 89 -12.68 26.41 -5.90
C PHE A 89 -13.42 26.54 -7.23
N GLU A 90 -14.29 27.54 -7.34
CA GLU A 90 -15.09 27.80 -8.56
C GLU A 90 -15.90 26.58 -9.03
N GLY A 91 -16.54 25.89 -8.10
CA GLY A 91 -17.31 24.67 -8.34
C GLY A 91 -16.45 23.44 -8.62
N PHE A 92 -15.12 23.54 -8.55
CA PHE A 92 -14.17 22.47 -8.84
C PHE A 92 -13.46 21.96 -7.58
N GLN A 93 -13.16 20.66 -7.50
CA GLN A 93 -12.45 20.08 -6.37
C GLN A 93 -10.93 20.25 -6.54
N VAL A 94 -10.27 20.80 -5.53
CA VAL A 94 -8.81 20.94 -5.44
C VAL A 94 -8.32 20.13 -4.24
N ASP A 95 -7.56 19.07 -4.49
CA ASP A 95 -7.02 18.17 -3.47
C ASP A 95 -5.55 18.50 -3.20
N ILE A 96 -5.23 18.98 -2.00
CA ILE A 96 -3.86 19.23 -1.56
C ILE A 96 -3.41 18.06 -0.68
N SER A 97 -2.48 17.25 -1.18
CA SER A 97 -2.00 16.03 -0.55
C SER A 97 -0.55 16.18 -0.08
N ASN A 98 -0.32 16.03 1.23
CA ASN A 98 1.00 16.20 1.84
C ASN A 98 1.77 14.88 1.88
N ALA A 99 2.95 14.84 1.25
CA ALA A 99 3.84 13.69 1.33
C ALA A 99 4.61 13.66 2.65
N GLY A 100 5.03 12.47 3.06
CA GLY A 100 5.98 12.30 4.16
C GLY A 100 7.36 12.87 3.80
N PRO A 101 8.27 13.02 4.77
CA PRO A 101 9.56 13.70 4.57
C PRO A 101 10.49 13.00 3.55
N ASN A 102 10.32 11.69 3.33
CA ASN A 102 11.27 10.88 2.56
C ASN A 102 10.66 10.23 1.31
N ASP A 103 9.41 10.54 0.95
CA ASP A 103 8.67 9.80 -0.06
C ASP A 103 8.02 10.65 -1.16
N PHE A 104 8.24 11.96 -1.19
CA PHE A 104 7.55 12.86 -2.14
C PHE A 104 7.69 12.45 -3.61
N ASP A 105 8.85 11.98 -4.07
CA ASP A 105 9.00 11.57 -5.47
C ASP A 105 8.14 10.35 -5.80
N MET A 106 8.20 9.31 -4.97
CA MET A 106 7.37 8.13 -5.11
C MET A 106 5.88 8.46 -4.95
N PHE A 107 5.55 9.35 -4.02
CA PHE A 107 4.20 9.82 -3.76
C PHE A 107 3.63 10.54 -4.98
N CYS A 108 4.42 11.40 -5.62
CA CYS A 108 4.03 12.06 -6.87
C CYS A 108 3.79 11.02 -7.97
N VAL A 109 4.76 10.13 -8.21
CA VAL A 109 4.66 9.07 -9.22
C VAL A 109 3.43 8.19 -9.00
N TYR A 110 3.09 7.88 -7.75
CA TYR A 110 1.92 7.08 -7.40
C TYR A 110 0.60 7.67 -7.92
N HIS A 111 0.52 9.00 -8.03
CA HIS A 111 -0.66 9.72 -8.49
C HIS A 111 -0.60 10.13 -9.97
N GLU A 112 0.50 9.82 -10.68
CA GLU A 112 0.59 10.08 -12.11
C GLU A 112 -0.21 9.05 -12.92
N PHE A 113 -0.75 9.50 -14.05
CA PHE A 113 -1.44 8.67 -15.04
C PHE A 113 -2.61 7.85 -14.46
N GLY A 114 -3.30 8.39 -13.44
CA GLY A 114 -4.53 7.82 -12.90
C GLY A 114 -4.34 6.47 -12.20
N ASP A 115 -4.86 5.41 -12.80
CA ASP A 115 -4.84 4.05 -12.22
C ASP A 115 -3.59 3.23 -12.60
N MET A 116 -2.66 3.78 -13.39
CA MET A 116 -1.44 3.08 -13.85
C MET A 116 -0.69 2.40 -12.69
N MET A 117 -0.43 3.14 -11.61
CA MET A 117 0.30 2.62 -10.44
C MET A 117 -0.48 1.55 -9.67
N GLY A 118 -1.81 1.65 -9.67
CA GLY A 118 -2.68 0.61 -9.13
C GLY A 118 -2.60 -0.69 -9.95
N LEU A 119 -2.65 -0.58 -11.27
CA LEU A 119 -2.55 -1.72 -12.19
C LEU A 119 -1.16 -2.37 -12.13
N LEU A 120 -0.09 -1.57 -12.14
CA LEU A 120 1.28 -2.07 -11.95
C LEU A 120 1.46 -2.72 -10.57
N GLY A 121 0.85 -2.15 -9.53
CA GLY A 121 0.82 -2.72 -8.19
C GLY A 121 0.13 -4.07 -8.09
N MET A 122 -0.87 -4.35 -8.92
CA MET A 122 -1.48 -5.69 -9.02
C MET A 122 -0.48 -6.72 -9.54
N GLN A 123 0.29 -6.37 -10.58
CA GLN A 123 1.34 -7.24 -11.14
C GLN A 123 2.42 -7.53 -10.10
N ALA A 124 2.90 -6.49 -9.41
CA ALA A 124 3.87 -6.63 -8.32
C ALA A 124 3.33 -7.52 -7.18
N SER A 125 2.06 -7.35 -6.80
CA SER A 125 1.44 -8.15 -5.74
C SER A 125 1.32 -9.63 -6.07
N TYR A 126 1.20 -9.99 -7.36
CA TYR A 126 1.14 -11.38 -7.78
C TYR A 126 2.43 -12.14 -7.48
N VAL A 127 3.58 -11.45 -7.56
CA VAL A 127 4.92 -12.03 -7.32
C VAL A 127 5.45 -11.76 -5.91
N GLY A 128 4.59 -11.41 -4.95
CA GLY A 128 4.97 -11.21 -3.55
C GLY A 128 5.64 -9.86 -3.23
N LEU A 129 5.56 -8.90 -4.16
CA LEU A 129 6.01 -7.53 -3.95
C LEU A 129 4.84 -6.62 -3.59
N LYS A 130 5.13 -5.38 -3.20
CA LYS A 130 4.13 -4.32 -3.07
C LYS A 130 4.68 -3.04 -3.66
N LEU A 131 3.95 -2.45 -4.59
CA LEU A 131 4.18 -1.09 -5.06
C LEU A 131 3.22 -0.15 -4.32
N GLY A 132 3.75 0.80 -3.56
CA GLY A 132 2.98 1.72 -2.75
C GLY A 132 3.43 3.18 -2.93
N GLN A 133 2.74 4.07 -2.22
CA GLN A 133 3.02 5.52 -2.26
C GLN A 133 4.42 5.91 -1.78
N GLN A 134 5.07 5.07 -0.96
CA GLN A 134 6.40 5.37 -0.41
C GLN A 134 7.52 4.48 -0.94
N GLY A 135 7.21 3.48 -1.76
CA GLY A 135 8.23 2.69 -2.42
C GLY A 135 7.78 1.36 -2.99
N LEU A 136 8.78 0.58 -3.39
CA LEU A 136 8.64 -0.84 -3.67
C LEU A 136 9.08 -1.64 -2.44
N TYR A 137 8.29 -2.64 -2.07
CA TYR A 137 8.53 -3.46 -0.89
C TYR A 137 8.48 -4.94 -1.24
N LEU A 138 9.23 -5.72 -0.48
CA LEU A 138 9.06 -7.16 -0.37
C LEU A 138 8.21 -7.48 0.85
N ARG A 139 7.12 -8.24 0.68
CA ARG A 139 6.33 -8.72 1.81
C ARG A 139 6.96 -9.98 2.39
N LEU A 140 7.28 -9.95 3.68
CA LEU A 140 7.76 -11.08 4.47
C LEU A 140 6.64 -11.55 5.40
N GLU A 141 6.37 -12.85 5.41
CA GLU A 141 5.25 -13.49 6.08
C GLU A 141 5.73 -14.73 6.87
N SER A 142 4.85 -15.36 7.65
CA SER A 142 5.25 -16.46 8.55
C SER A 142 5.94 -17.62 7.82
N LYS A 143 5.51 -17.96 6.60
CA LYS A 143 6.15 -18.99 5.77
C LYS A 143 7.62 -18.72 5.47
N ASP A 144 8.01 -17.46 5.41
CA ASP A 144 9.41 -17.10 5.18
C ASP A 144 10.25 -17.34 6.44
N ALA A 145 9.64 -17.46 7.61
CA ALA A 145 10.30 -17.87 8.84
C ALA A 145 10.17 -19.39 9.11
N GLY A 146 9.71 -20.17 8.13
CA GLY A 146 9.54 -21.62 8.24
C GLY A 146 8.21 -22.07 8.87
N GLU A 147 7.22 -21.18 8.97
CA GLU A 147 5.91 -21.49 9.57
C GLU A 147 4.84 -21.75 8.50
N GLU A 148 4.21 -22.93 8.53
CA GLU A 148 3.14 -23.29 7.60
C GLU A 148 1.90 -22.42 7.78
N ASN A 149 1.56 -22.06 9.03
CA ASN A 149 0.45 -21.15 9.29
C ASN A 149 0.84 -19.69 9.02
N ASN A 150 0.54 -19.23 7.81
CA ASN A 150 0.93 -17.91 7.36
C ASN A 150 0.29 -16.72 8.14
N SER A 151 -0.70 -16.97 9.00
CA SER A 151 -1.42 -15.94 9.76
C SER A 151 -0.83 -15.63 11.16
N LEU A 152 0.24 -16.31 11.57
CA LEU A 152 0.82 -16.12 12.89
C LEU A 152 1.61 -14.81 13.03
N ILE A 153 2.32 -14.39 11.98
CA ILE A 153 3.05 -13.13 11.91
C ILE A 153 2.28 -12.16 11.02
N LYS A 154 2.10 -10.92 11.50
CA LYS A 154 1.63 -9.82 10.64
C LYS A 154 2.66 -9.59 9.53
N PRO A 155 2.26 -9.54 8.25
CA PRO A 155 3.20 -9.31 7.16
C PRO A 155 4.06 -8.07 7.39
N TYR A 156 5.36 -8.24 7.25
CA TYR A 156 6.34 -7.16 7.32
C TYR A 156 6.69 -6.70 5.91
N GLU A 157 6.72 -5.39 5.70
CA GLU A 157 7.00 -4.79 4.40
C GLU A 157 8.44 -4.28 4.40
N LEU A 158 9.36 -5.11 3.93
CA LEU A 158 10.76 -4.74 3.78
C LEU A 158 10.91 -3.80 2.59
N ILE A 159 11.29 -2.55 2.83
CA ILE A 159 11.48 -1.57 1.75
C ILE A 159 12.69 -1.93 0.89
N LEU A 160 12.46 -2.05 -0.42
CA LEU A 160 13.49 -2.32 -1.42
C LEU A 160 14.08 -1.01 -1.95
N THR A 161 13.20 -0.05 -2.31
CA THR A 161 13.62 1.27 -2.80
C THR A 161 12.50 2.29 -2.62
N THR A 162 12.88 3.55 -2.33
CA THR A 162 12.01 4.74 -2.40
C THR A 162 12.13 5.48 -3.74
N ASP A 163 13.13 5.14 -4.55
CA ASP A 163 13.35 5.71 -5.88
C ASP A 163 12.38 5.07 -6.89
N PRO A 164 11.46 5.85 -7.49
CA PRO A 164 10.47 5.33 -8.43
C PRO A 164 11.09 4.75 -9.69
N LEU A 165 12.20 5.31 -10.19
CA LEU A 165 12.83 4.84 -11.43
C LEU A 165 13.52 3.50 -11.20
N LYS A 166 14.14 3.31 -10.03
CA LYS A 166 14.68 1.99 -9.64
C LYS A 166 13.57 0.96 -9.47
N ALA A 167 12.43 1.34 -8.88
CA ALA A 167 11.28 0.46 -8.78
C ALA A 167 10.77 0.04 -10.17
N PHE A 168 10.65 1.00 -11.09
CA PHE A 168 10.17 0.76 -12.45
C PHE A 168 11.12 -0.11 -13.25
N ALA A 169 12.43 0.18 -13.19
CA ALA A 169 13.44 -0.66 -13.83
C ALA A 169 13.39 -2.10 -13.32
N TYR A 170 13.24 -2.31 -12.01
CA TYR A 170 13.13 -3.65 -11.43
C TYR A 170 11.86 -4.40 -11.87
N LEU A 171 10.73 -3.68 -11.99
CA LEU A 171 9.47 -4.21 -12.51
C LEU A 171 9.50 -4.41 -14.03
N GLY A 172 10.61 -4.08 -14.71
CA GLY A 172 10.77 -4.21 -16.16
C GLY A 172 9.95 -3.19 -16.95
N CYS A 173 9.63 -2.05 -16.35
CA CYS A 173 9.01 -0.95 -17.06
C CYS A 173 10.03 -0.27 -17.99
N ASP A 174 9.58 0.17 -19.17
CA ASP A 174 10.35 1.08 -20.01
C ASP A 174 10.41 2.47 -19.37
N VAL A 175 11.49 2.74 -18.63
CA VAL A 175 11.68 3.99 -17.90
C VAL A 175 11.69 5.20 -18.84
N GLN A 176 12.22 5.07 -20.06
CA GLN A 176 12.25 6.17 -21.02
C GLN A 176 10.85 6.50 -21.51
N GLN A 177 10.05 5.48 -21.84
CA GLN A 177 8.65 5.67 -22.20
C GLN A 177 7.86 6.35 -21.08
N TYR A 178 8.00 5.87 -19.85
CA TYR A 178 7.33 6.50 -18.69
C TYR A 178 7.75 7.97 -18.47
N GLN A 179 9.02 8.30 -18.70
CA GLN A 179 9.51 9.68 -18.60
C GLN A 179 8.92 10.57 -19.68
N ARG A 180 8.77 10.07 -20.92
CA ARG A 180 8.07 10.78 -22.00
C ARG A 180 6.58 10.98 -21.69
N GLY A 181 5.98 10.05 -20.95
CA GLY A 181 4.56 10.05 -20.62
C GLY A 181 3.75 9.23 -21.62
N PHE A 182 2.44 9.46 -21.66
CA PHE A 182 1.52 8.74 -22.53
C PHE A 182 0.59 9.72 -23.23
N GLN A 183 0.49 9.60 -24.54
CA GLN A 183 -0.45 10.34 -25.35
C GLN A 183 -1.87 9.82 -25.15
N THR A 184 -2.06 8.51 -25.05
CA THR A 184 -3.38 7.86 -25.01
C THR A 184 -3.47 6.78 -23.91
N GLN A 185 -4.70 6.38 -23.54
CA GLN A 185 -4.91 5.23 -22.65
C GLN A 185 -4.39 3.91 -23.25
N LEU A 186 -4.45 3.77 -24.58
CA LEU A 186 -3.95 2.60 -25.29
C LEU A 186 -2.44 2.45 -25.12
N GLU A 187 -1.68 3.52 -25.29
CA GLU A 187 -0.21 3.51 -25.12
C GLU A 187 0.18 3.10 -23.69
N MET A 188 -0.55 3.60 -22.70
CA MET A 188 -0.35 3.21 -21.30
C MET A 188 -0.72 1.73 -21.06
N ALA A 189 -1.78 1.21 -21.68
CA ALA A 189 -2.15 -0.20 -21.61
C ALA A 189 -1.05 -1.10 -22.22
N GLU A 190 -0.54 -0.74 -23.41
CA GLU A 190 0.56 -1.45 -24.06
C GLU A 190 1.83 -1.44 -23.21
N PHE A 191 2.15 -0.30 -22.59
CA PHE A 191 3.25 -0.18 -21.64
C PHE A 191 3.10 -1.15 -20.46
N LEU A 192 1.90 -1.24 -19.85
CA LEU A 192 1.63 -2.15 -18.73
C LEU A 192 1.75 -3.64 -19.11
N CYS A 193 1.49 -3.97 -20.38
CA CYS A 193 1.59 -5.34 -20.91
C CYS A 193 3.03 -5.78 -21.18
N ARG A 194 3.98 -4.85 -21.26
CA ARG A 194 5.40 -5.12 -21.57
C ARG A 194 6.29 -5.29 -20.33
N THR A 195 5.71 -5.18 -19.13
CA THR A 195 6.49 -5.25 -17.89
C THR A 195 6.87 -6.70 -17.53
N LYS A 196 7.88 -6.86 -16.68
CA LYS A 196 8.47 -8.16 -16.32
C LYS A 196 7.47 -9.14 -15.71
N PHE A 197 6.51 -8.62 -14.93
CA PHE A 197 5.56 -9.44 -14.15
C PHE A 197 4.14 -9.43 -14.73
N PHE A 198 3.99 -8.96 -15.96
CA PHE A 198 2.68 -8.93 -16.61
C PHE A 198 2.11 -10.33 -16.81
N ARG A 199 0.89 -10.52 -16.33
CA ARG A 199 0.07 -11.72 -16.50
C ARG A 199 -1.39 -11.28 -16.67
N PRO A 200 -2.01 -11.45 -17.84
CA PRO A 200 -3.40 -11.03 -18.09
C PRO A 200 -4.37 -11.57 -17.03
N TYR A 201 -4.26 -12.86 -16.72
CA TYR A 201 -5.16 -13.57 -15.79
C TYR A 201 -5.18 -13.03 -14.35
N VAL A 202 -4.22 -12.18 -13.95
CA VAL A 202 -4.19 -11.49 -12.65
C VAL A 202 -5.22 -10.36 -12.58
N PHE A 203 -5.66 -9.85 -13.72
CA PHE A 203 -6.64 -8.77 -13.84
C PHE A 203 -8.08 -9.27 -13.96
N ARG A 204 -8.32 -10.57 -13.81
CA ARG A 204 -9.68 -11.13 -13.67
C ARG A 204 -10.29 -10.69 -12.34
N PRO A 205 -11.56 -10.23 -12.31
CA PRO A 205 -12.22 -9.86 -11.08
C PRO A 205 -12.24 -10.98 -10.02
N SER A 206 -12.36 -12.25 -10.42
CA SER A 206 -12.33 -13.39 -9.49
C SER A 206 -10.96 -13.61 -8.83
N ALA A 207 -9.87 -13.33 -9.54
CA ALA A 207 -8.49 -13.48 -9.08
C ALA A 207 -8.03 -12.31 -8.20
N ALA A 208 -8.70 -11.17 -8.29
CA ALA A 208 -8.34 -9.96 -7.60
C ALA A 208 -8.87 -9.91 -6.15
N LYS A 209 -8.06 -9.36 -5.24
CA LYS A 209 -8.48 -9.04 -3.87
C LYS A 209 -9.61 -8.00 -3.88
N TYR A 210 -10.40 -7.93 -2.80
CA TYR A 210 -11.60 -7.08 -2.68
C TYR A 210 -11.43 -5.66 -3.27
N ASP A 211 -10.42 -4.90 -2.82
CA ASP A 211 -10.20 -3.53 -3.29
C ASP A 211 -9.76 -3.45 -4.76
N ALA A 212 -8.87 -4.35 -5.19
CA ALA A 212 -8.43 -4.40 -6.58
C ALA A 212 -9.60 -4.79 -7.51
N ARG A 213 -10.41 -5.77 -7.10
CA ARG A 213 -11.64 -6.17 -7.79
C ARG A 213 -12.60 -5.01 -7.93
N ARG A 214 -12.85 -4.26 -6.85
CA ARG A 214 -13.71 -3.06 -6.89
C ARG A 214 -13.19 -2.04 -7.91
N ARG A 215 -11.86 -1.82 -8.00
CA ARG A 215 -11.29 -0.91 -9.01
C ARG A 215 -11.50 -1.42 -10.43
N LEU A 216 -11.21 -2.69 -10.69
CA LEU A 216 -11.42 -3.35 -11.99
C LEU A 216 -12.87 -3.32 -12.49
N LEU A 217 -13.84 -3.19 -11.59
CA LEU A 217 -15.26 -3.15 -11.93
C LEU A 217 -15.85 -1.74 -12.05
N HIS A 218 -15.22 -0.73 -11.45
CA HIS A 218 -15.86 0.59 -11.32
C HIS A 218 -15.00 1.78 -11.77
N ARG A 219 -13.66 1.63 -11.89
CA ARG A 219 -12.82 2.75 -12.34
C ARG A 219 -12.65 2.70 -13.86
N PRO A 220 -12.98 3.79 -14.60
CA PRO A 220 -12.97 3.80 -16.06
C PRO A 220 -11.68 3.27 -16.69
N MET A 221 -10.51 3.72 -16.20
CA MET A 221 -9.21 3.28 -16.71
C MET A 221 -8.93 1.78 -16.44
N CYS A 222 -9.36 1.27 -15.28
CA CYS A 222 -9.22 -0.16 -14.97
C CYS A 222 -10.16 -1.01 -15.82
N ILE A 223 -11.39 -0.53 -16.07
CA ILE A 223 -12.36 -1.19 -16.96
C ILE A 223 -11.78 -1.23 -18.38
N PHE A 224 -11.32 -0.09 -18.90
CA PHE A 224 -10.66 -0.01 -20.20
C PHE A 224 -9.51 -1.01 -20.32
N PHE A 225 -8.61 -1.06 -19.34
CA PHE A 225 -7.49 -1.99 -19.37
C PHE A 225 -7.94 -3.45 -19.34
N ARG A 226 -8.94 -3.79 -18.51
CA ARG A 226 -9.50 -5.16 -18.47
C ARG A 226 -10.13 -5.55 -19.81
N ASP A 227 -10.87 -4.64 -20.43
CA ASP A 227 -11.54 -4.91 -21.71
C ASP A 227 -10.51 -5.02 -22.85
N TYR A 228 -9.45 -4.20 -22.82
CA TYR A 228 -8.27 -4.36 -23.68
C TYR A 228 -7.65 -5.76 -23.50
N LEU A 229 -7.46 -6.21 -22.25
CA LEU A 229 -6.92 -7.56 -22.01
C LEU A 229 -7.85 -8.67 -22.50
N ALA A 230 -9.16 -8.52 -22.36
CA ALA A 230 -10.13 -9.50 -22.86
C ALA A 230 -10.09 -9.62 -24.39
N LEU A 231 -9.80 -8.51 -25.09
CA LEU A 231 -9.64 -8.50 -26.55
C LEU A 231 -8.31 -9.12 -26.99
N HIS A 232 -7.21 -8.78 -26.32
CA HIS A 232 -5.85 -9.15 -26.75
C HIS A 232 -5.32 -10.46 -26.15
N PHE A 233 -5.89 -10.92 -25.04
CA PHE A 233 -5.54 -12.16 -24.35
C PHE A 233 -6.79 -12.97 -23.95
N PRO A 234 -7.72 -13.24 -24.89
CA PRO A 234 -9.05 -13.75 -24.59
C PRO A 234 -9.02 -15.05 -23.76
N GLU A 235 -8.15 -15.99 -24.12
CA GLU A 235 -8.02 -17.28 -23.42
C GLU A 235 -7.59 -17.12 -21.96
N GLN A 236 -6.64 -16.21 -21.68
CA GLN A 236 -6.12 -15.99 -20.32
C GLN A 236 -7.10 -15.20 -19.44
N MET A 237 -8.05 -14.51 -20.06
CA MET A 237 -9.06 -13.71 -19.36
C MET A 237 -10.34 -14.50 -19.03
N LEU A 238 -10.49 -15.75 -19.51
CA LEU A 238 -11.56 -16.65 -19.09
C LEU A 238 -11.45 -16.96 -17.60
N GLU A 239 -12.57 -17.05 -16.87
CA GLU A 239 -12.55 -17.29 -15.42
C GLU A 239 -12.03 -18.70 -15.08
N GLU A 240 -12.22 -19.67 -15.97
CA GLU A 240 -11.77 -21.05 -15.79
C GLU A 240 -10.28 -21.24 -16.12
N PHE A 241 -9.65 -20.26 -16.78
CA PHE A 241 -8.27 -20.39 -17.25
C PHE A 241 -7.32 -20.70 -16.09
N GLN A 242 -6.62 -21.83 -16.22
CA GLN A 242 -5.53 -22.25 -15.35
C GLN A 242 -4.21 -22.01 -16.09
N PRO A 243 -3.31 -21.17 -15.58
CA PRO A 243 -2.02 -20.96 -16.20
C PRO A 243 -1.24 -22.29 -16.21
N PRO A 244 -0.67 -22.70 -17.35
CA PRO A 244 0.23 -23.84 -17.37
C PRO A 244 1.49 -23.53 -16.54
N PRO A 245 2.19 -24.55 -16.02
CA PRO A 245 3.33 -24.38 -15.09
C PRO A 245 4.38 -23.37 -15.57
N GLU A 246 4.62 -23.27 -16.88
CA GLU A 246 5.62 -22.38 -17.48
C GLU A 246 5.24 -20.90 -17.37
N LEU A 247 3.96 -20.58 -17.25
CA LEU A 247 3.47 -19.21 -17.05
C LEU A 247 3.42 -18.81 -15.57
N ILE A 248 3.54 -19.77 -14.65
CA ILE A 248 3.55 -19.55 -13.21
C ILE A 248 4.97 -19.12 -12.80
N PRO A 249 5.16 -17.90 -12.29
CA PRO A 249 6.49 -17.45 -11.88
C PRO A 249 6.96 -18.19 -10.63
N ASP A 250 8.27 -18.48 -10.55
CA ASP A 250 8.90 -18.89 -9.31
C ASP A 250 8.98 -17.69 -8.36
N ILE A 251 7.92 -17.52 -7.57
CA ILE A 251 7.78 -16.41 -6.61
C ILE A 251 8.92 -16.44 -5.60
N LYS A 252 9.41 -17.61 -5.18
CA LYS A 252 10.52 -17.69 -4.23
C LYS A 252 11.79 -17.15 -4.87
N ALA A 253 12.14 -17.61 -6.07
CA ALA A 253 13.33 -17.13 -6.78
C ALA A 253 13.28 -15.61 -7.05
N ILE A 254 12.11 -15.07 -7.43
CA ILE A 254 11.94 -13.62 -7.64
C ILE A 254 12.21 -12.84 -6.35
N ARG A 255 11.65 -13.30 -5.23
CA ARG A 255 11.80 -12.64 -3.92
C ARG A 255 13.25 -12.72 -3.42
N ASP A 256 13.89 -13.86 -3.58
CA ASP A 256 15.31 -14.04 -3.25
C ASP A 256 16.20 -13.14 -4.12
N GLN A 257 15.88 -13.00 -5.41
CA GLN A 257 16.58 -12.07 -6.31
C GLN A 257 16.36 -10.62 -5.90
N ALA A 258 15.15 -10.23 -5.49
CA ALA A 258 14.88 -8.87 -4.99
C ALA A 258 15.76 -8.51 -3.79
N ILE A 259 15.92 -9.44 -2.83
CA ILE A 259 16.77 -9.24 -1.66
C ILE A 259 18.22 -8.99 -2.10
N ARG A 260 18.73 -9.74 -3.06
CA ARG A 260 20.09 -9.57 -3.60
C ARG A 260 20.25 -8.25 -4.35
N ASP A 261 19.36 -7.97 -5.31
CA ASP A 261 19.45 -6.79 -6.19
C ASP A 261 19.40 -5.47 -5.41
N PHE A 262 18.65 -5.44 -4.31
CA PHE A 262 18.53 -4.25 -3.45
C PHE A 262 19.43 -4.29 -2.21
N GLY A 263 20.27 -5.32 -2.04
CA GLY A 263 21.22 -5.43 -0.93
C GLY A 263 20.55 -5.54 0.45
N LYS A 264 19.42 -6.25 0.54
CA LYS A 264 18.55 -6.30 1.74
C LYS A 264 18.73 -7.56 2.60
N GLN A 265 19.84 -8.26 2.44
CA GLN A 265 20.10 -9.52 3.15
C GLN A 265 20.14 -9.33 4.66
N ALA A 266 20.86 -8.31 5.15
CA ALA A 266 21.02 -8.07 6.57
C ALA A 266 19.69 -7.72 7.27
N GLU A 267 18.87 -6.86 6.65
CA GLU A 267 17.53 -6.53 7.17
C GLU A 267 16.60 -7.74 7.15
N ARG A 268 16.69 -8.57 6.10
CA ARG A 268 15.94 -9.81 5.97
C ARG A 268 16.32 -10.80 7.08
N ASP A 269 17.60 -11.03 7.31
CA ASP A 269 18.10 -11.96 8.34
C ASP A 269 17.70 -11.47 9.74
N THR A 270 17.80 -10.16 9.98
CA THR A 270 17.36 -9.53 11.23
C THR A 270 15.87 -9.74 11.47
N TRP A 271 15.04 -9.57 10.44
CA TRP A 271 13.62 -9.85 10.53
C TRP A 271 13.36 -11.33 10.82
N GLU A 272 14.08 -12.24 10.17
CA GLU A 272 13.87 -13.67 10.29
C GLU A 272 14.18 -14.20 11.69
N VAL A 273 15.27 -13.73 12.31
CA VAL A 273 15.59 -14.03 13.70
C VAL A 273 14.45 -13.60 14.63
N LYS A 274 13.95 -12.37 14.47
CA LYS A 274 12.83 -11.84 15.27
C LYS A 274 11.54 -12.63 15.04
N ALA A 275 11.25 -12.98 13.79
CA ALA A 275 10.09 -13.75 13.39
C ALA A 275 10.10 -15.16 14.00
N ARG A 276 11.23 -15.88 13.88
CA ARG A 276 11.39 -17.21 14.47
C ARG A 276 11.31 -17.18 16.00
N ARG A 277 11.92 -16.18 16.66
CA ARG A 277 11.78 -15.98 18.11
C ARG A 277 10.32 -15.79 18.50
N PHE A 278 9.60 -14.90 17.81
CA PHE A 278 8.18 -14.66 18.05
C PHE A 278 7.31 -15.92 17.87
N LEU A 279 7.56 -16.70 16.80
CA LEU A 279 6.84 -17.95 16.55
C LEU A 279 7.11 -18.99 17.64
N GLY A 280 8.37 -19.17 18.04
CA GLY A 280 8.75 -20.07 19.14
C GLY A 280 8.01 -19.74 20.44
N LEU A 281 7.94 -18.45 20.80
CA LEU A 281 7.19 -17.98 21.98
C LEU A 281 5.69 -18.23 21.86
N ARG A 282 5.11 -17.99 20.68
CA ARG A 282 3.68 -18.17 20.43
C ARG A 282 3.28 -19.64 20.52
N HIS A 283 4.12 -20.56 20.06
CA HIS A 283 3.92 -22.00 20.17
C HIS A 283 4.04 -22.49 21.62
N LYS A 284 4.94 -21.89 22.40
CA LYS A 284 5.14 -22.21 23.83
C LYS A 284 3.99 -21.76 24.73
N LEU A 285 3.33 -20.65 24.39
CA LEU A 285 2.23 -20.10 25.18
C LEU A 285 1.07 -19.63 24.28
N PRO A 286 0.35 -20.58 23.64
CA PRO A 286 -0.79 -20.23 22.82
C PRO A 286 -1.94 -19.70 23.69
N GLY A 287 -2.78 -18.84 23.12
CA GLY A 287 -3.95 -18.30 23.83
C GLY A 287 -4.90 -19.38 24.34
N SER A 288 -4.97 -20.53 23.66
CA SER A 288 -5.73 -21.71 24.09
C SER A 288 -5.25 -22.26 25.42
N LEU A 289 -3.92 -22.36 25.63
CA LEU A 289 -3.35 -22.83 26.89
C LEU A 289 -3.66 -21.87 28.05
N LEU A 290 -3.56 -20.55 27.79
CA LEU A 290 -3.94 -19.55 28.79
C LEU A 290 -5.42 -19.67 29.18
N MET A 291 -6.32 -19.88 28.21
CA MET A 291 -7.75 -20.07 28.48
C MET A 291 -8.03 -21.38 29.22
N GLU A 292 -7.36 -22.47 28.83
CA GLU A 292 -7.53 -23.79 29.42
C GLU A 292 -7.12 -23.80 30.90
N VAL A 293 -5.95 -23.24 31.22
CA VAL A 293 -5.39 -23.25 32.57
C VAL A 293 -6.05 -22.23 33.49
N SER A 294 -6.35 -21.02 33.00
CA SER A 294 -6.90 -19.95 33.84
C SER A 294 -8.42 -19.91 33.91
N GLY A 295 -9.11 -20.53 32.94
CA GLY A 295 -10.56 -20.40 32.78
C GLY A 295 -11.06 -19.04 32.26
N TYR A 296 -10.19 -18.02 32.16
CA TYR A 296 -10.58 -16.69 31.69
C TYR A 296 -10.74 -16.59 30.17
N LYS A 297 -11.58 -15.65 29.72
CA LYS A 297 -11.81 -15.33 28.30
C LYS A 297 -11.92 -13.82 28.10
N GLY A 298 -11.76 -13.36 26.86
CA GLY A 298 -11.97 -11.97 26.47
C GLY A 298 -11.09 -10.99 27.27
N PRO A 299 -11.64 -9.85 27.75
CA PRO A 299 -10.87 -8.87 28.52
C PRO A 299 -10.20 -9.44 29.79
N ALA A 300 -10.87 -10.36 30.51
CA ALA A 300 -10.32 -10.96 31.72
C ALA A 300 -9.06 -11.80 31.44
N LEU A 301 -9.02 -12.50 30.30
CA LEU A 301 -7.82 -13.21 29.84
C LEU A 301 -6.66 -12.26 29.55
N GLY A 302 -6.99 -11.05 29.04
CA GLY A 302 -6.01 -10.00 28.80
C GLY A 302 -5.35 -9.51 30.09
N GLU A 303 -6.14 -9.27 31.14
CA GLU A 303 -5.62 -8.86 32.45
C GLU A 303 -4.83 -9.99 33.13
N PHE A 304 -5.34 -11.22 33.12
CA PHE A 304 -4.61 -12.40 33.60
C PHE A 304 -3.24 -12.53 32.91
N LYS A 305 -3.21 -12.40 31.58
CA LYS A 305 -1.96 -12.45 30.82
C LYS A 305 -0.98 -11.35 31.23
N LYS A 306 -1.46 -10.11 31.42
CA LYS A 306 -0.60 -8.99 31.87
C LYS A 306 -0.02 -9.28 33.26
N ALA A 307 -0.84 -9.76 34.19
CA ALA A 307 -0.39 -10.06 35.53
C ALA A 307 0.57 -11.25 35.56
N PHE A 308 0.32 -12.29 34.75
CA PHE A 308 1.26 -13.39 34.59
C PHE A 308 2.62 -12.85 34.12
N LEU A 309 2.64 -12.04 33.05
CA LEU A 309 3.85 -11.41 32.51
C LEU A 309 4.60 -10.53 33.51
N ALA A 310 3.91 -9.89 34.45
CA ALA A 310 4.49 -8.98 35.43
C ALA A 310 5.38 -9.67 36.48
N GLN A 311 5.41 -11.02 36.53
CA GLN A 311 6.29 -11.78 37.42
C GLN A 311 7.78 -11.74 37.02
N TRP A 312 8.09 -11.20 35.84
CA TRP A 312 9.45 -11.12 35.32
C TRP A 312 9.97 -9.67 35.36
N SER A 313 11.29 -9.51 35.50
CA SER A 313 11.95 -8.20 35.54
C SER A 313 11.67 -7.36 34.30
N ASP A 314 11.59 -8.04 33.16
CA ASP A 314 11.38 -7.47 31.85
C ASP A 314 10.84 -8.54 30.90
N LYS A 315 10.56 -8.10 29.67
CA LYS A 315 10.03 -8.96 28.61
C LYS A 315 11.04 -10.03 28.16
N ASP A 316 12.33 -9.72 28.14
CA ASP A 316 13.35 -10.62 27.62
C ASP A 316 13.53 -11.81 28.59
N ALA A 317 13.55 -11.55 29.90
CA ALA A 317 13.59 -12.59 30.93
C ALA A 317 12.39 -13.55 30.85
N PHE A 318 11.19 -13.04 30.55
CA PHE A 318 10.01 -13.88 30.33
C PHE A 318 10.13 -14.74 29.07
N GLU A 319 10.56 -14.13 27.97
CA GLU A 319 10.72 -14.83 26.69
C GLU A 319 11.79 -15.92 26.79
N ASP A 320 12.91 -15.63 27.44
CA ASP A 320 13.99 -16.59 27.65
C ASP A 320 13.54 -17.77 28.54
N PHE A 321 12.73 -17.52 29.56
CA PHE A 321 12.07 -18.58 30.33
C PHE A 321 11.20 -19.48 29.44
N LEU A 322 10.34 -18.90 28.59
CA LEU A 322 9.47 -19.68 27.72
C LEU A 322 10.28 -20.53 26.72
N LEU A 323 11.33 -19.97 26.14
CA LEU A 323 12.16 -20.68 25.15
C LEU A 323 13.02 -21.78 25.79
N ALA A 324 13.45 -21.60 27.04
CA ALA A 324 14.23 -22.60 27.79
C ALA A 324 13.39 -23.72 28.43
N SER A 325 12.07 -23.52 28.55
CA SER A 325 11.19 -24.44 29.28
C SER A 325 10.49 -25.45 28.38
N THR A 326 10.22 -26.64 28.94
CA THR A 326 9.30 -27.62 28.33
C THR A 326 7.85 -27.15 28.48
N ASP A 327 6.96 -27.69 27.65
CA ASP A 327 5.54 -27.32 27.67
C ASP A 327 4.90 -27.66 29.02
N GLU A 328 5.35 -28.75 29.66
CA GLU A 328 4.92 -29.16 31.00
C GLU A 328 5.37 -28.19 32.10
N GLN A 329 6.62 -27.69 32.02
CA GLN A 329 7.14 -26.68 32.95
C GLN A 329 6.35 -25.36 32.85
N ILE A 330 6.02 -24.96 31.62
CA ILE A 330 5.21 -23.77 31.36
C ILE A 330 3.81 -23.96 31.93
N ARG A 331 3.15 -25.10 31.63
CA ARG A 331 1.82 -25.43 32.16
C ARG A 331 1.81 -25.45 33.69
N THR A 332 2.78 -26.09 34.32
CA THR A 332 2.91 -26.15 35.78
C THR A 332 3.02 -24.75 36.39
N ARG A 333 3.89 -23.90 35.84
CA ARG A 333 4.07 -22.53 36.34
C ARG A 333 2.82 -21.67 36.12
N LEU A 334 2.15 -21.86 34.99
CA LEU A 334 0.91 -21.16 34.69
C LEU A 334 -0.23 -21.57 35.63
N GLN A 335 -0.35 -22.86 35.94
CA GLN A 335 -1.35 -23.37 36.90
C GLN A 335 -1.10 -22.82 38.30
N ALA A 336 0.15 -22.89 38.77
CA ALA A 336 0.53 -22.35 40.08
C ALA A 336 0.21 -20.85 40.21
N PHE A 337 0.39 -20.09 39.12
CA PHE A 337 -0.02 -18.69 39.09
C PHE A 337 -1.53 -18.53 39.09
N ALA A 338 -2.26 -19.30 38.27
CA ALA A 338 -3.71 -19.25 38.20
C ALA A 338 -4.40 -19.57 39.53
N ASP A 339 -3.89 -20.57 40.28
CA ASP A 339 -4.43 -20.96 41.59
C ASP A 339 -4.29 -19.85 42.64
N GLY A 340 -3.30 -18.97 42.47
CA GLY A 340 -3.08 -17.79 43.33
C GLY A 340 -3.64 -16.48 42.76
N TYR A 341 -4.25 -16.51 41.57
CA TYR A 341 -4.74 -15.33 40.88
C TYR A 341 -6.22 -15.12 41.16
N GLY A 342 -6.54 -14.19 42.05
CA GLY A 342 -7.89 -13.78 42.44
C GLY A 342 -8.05 -12.27 42.41
#